data_AF-A0A348WBW9-F1
#
_entry.id   AF-A0A348WBW9-F1
#
_cell.length_a   1.000
_cell.length_b   1.000
_cell.length_c   1.000
_cell.angle_alpha   90.00
_cell.angle_beta   90.00
_cell.angle_gamma   90.00
#
_symmetry.space_group_name_H-M   'P 1'
#
loop_
_entity.id
_entity.type
_entity.pdbx_description
1 polymer ?
#
loop_
_entity_poly.entity_id
_entity_poly.type
_entity_poly.pdbx_seq_one_letter_code
_entity_poly.pdbx_strand_id
1 'polypeptide(L)' 'MLDTPSNRPALPAEIARRRTFAIISHPDAGKTTLTEKFLLFGGAIQMAGQVRAKGEARRTRSDFMAME' A
#
# COMPACT_ATOMS: atom_id res chain seq x y z
N MET A 1 20.08 -32.02 -5.20
CA MET A 1 18.64 -31.99 -4.95
C MET A 1 18.44 -32.03 -3.45
N LEU A 2 18.16 -30.90 -2.82
CA LEU A 2 17.89 -30.84 -1.38
C LEU A 2 16.38 -30.81 -1.19
N ASP A 3 15.79 -31.98 -1.00
CA ASP A 3 14.42 -32.10 -0.51
C ASP A 3 14.40 -31.64 0.95
N THR A 4 14.05 -30.38 1.16
CA THR A 4 13.90 -29.82 2.50
C THR A 4 12.54 -30.27 3.02
N PRO A 5 12.44 -31.06 4.10
CA PRO A 5 11.15 -31.39 4.68
C PRO A 5 10.50 -30.09 5.16
N SER A 6 9.38 -29.72 4.54
CA SER A 6 8.58 -28.57 4.94
C SER A 6 7.99 -28.86 6.32
N ASN A 7 8.66 -28.39 7.38
CA ASN A 7 8.15 -28.38 8.77
C ASN A 7 7.01 -27.35 8.94
N ARG A 8 6.21 -27.13 7.90
CA ARG A 8 5.16 -26.11 7.88
C ARG A 8 3.83 -26.85 8.13
N PRO A 9 3.13 -26.54 9.24
CA PRO A 9 1.84 -27.17 9.52
C PRO A 9 0.85 -26.83 8.40
N ALA A 10 -0.10 -27.72 8.14
CA ALA A 10 -1.21 -27.43 7.24
C ALA A 10 -2.00 -26.25 7.81
N LEU A 11 -1.88 -25.09 7.17
CA LEU A 11 -2.58 -23.88 7.59
C LEU A 11 -4.02 -23.89 7.07
N PRO A 12 -5.00 -23.43 7.86
CA PRO A 12 -6.34 -23.18 7.36
C PRO A 12 -6.31 -22.30 6.10
N ALA A 13 -7.23 -22.55 5.17
CA ALA A 13 -7.30 -21.83 3.90
C ALA A 13 -7.34 -20.30 4.08
N GLU A 14 -8.00 -19.81 5.13
CA GLU A 14 -8.08 -18.39 5.45
C GLU A 14 -6.73 -17.75 5.78
N ILE A 15 -5.81 -18.49 6.41
CA ILE A 15 -4.45 -17.99 6.68
C ILE A 15 -3.66 -17.93 5.36
N ALA A 16 -3.80 -18.96 4.52
CA ALA A 16 -3.09 -19.04 3.25
C ALA A 16 -3.49 -17.93 2.25
N ARG A 17 -4.71 -17.39 2.34
CA ARG A 17 -5.22 -16.29 1.49
C ARG A 17 -4.74 -14.90 1.90
N ARG A 18 -4.31 -14.68 3.14
CA ARG A 18 -3.92 -13.35 3.64
C ARG A 18 -2.61 -12.88 3.02
N ARG A 19 -2.54 -11.59 2.68
CA ARG A 19 -1.33 -10.90 2.22
C ARG A 19 -1.19 -9.59 3.00
N THR A 20 -0.26 -9.55 3.95
CA THR A 20 0.03 -8.36 4.77
C THR A 20 1.37 -7.80 4.32
N PHE A 21 1.39 -6.54 3.89
CA PHE A 21 2.60 -5.90 3.37
C PHE A 21 2.54 -4.38 3.61
N ALA A 22 3.68 -3.71 3.41
CA ALA A 22 3.83 -2.27 3.49
C ALA A 22 4.59 -1.75 2.26
N ILE A 23 4.33 -0.50 1.87
CA ILE A 23 5.05 0.20 0.80
C ILE A 23 6.03 1.19 1.45
N ILE A 24 7.33 0.96 1.26
CA ILE A 24 8.41 1.87 1.67
C ILE A 24 9.02 2.53 0.43
N SER A 25 9.21 3.85 0.47
CA SER A 25 9.76 4.59 -0.66
C SER A 25 10.42 5.89 -0.19
N HIS A 26 11.30 6.44 -1.04
CA HIS A 26 11.78 7.82 -0.91
C HIS A 26 10.60 8.83 -1.04
N PRO A 27 10.71 10.07 -0.50
CA PRO A 27 9.76 11.13 -0.80
C PRO A 27 9.47 11.24 -2.30
N ASP A 28 8.22 11.54 -2.64
CA ASP A 28 7.72 11.75 -4.01
C ASP A 28 7.83 10.58 -5.01
N ALA A 29 8.31 9.40 -4.59
CA ALA A 29 8.37 8.19 -5.40
C ALA A 29 7.01 7.56 -5.76
N GLY A 30 5.89 8.20 -5.39
CA GLY A 30 4.55 7.76 -5.80
C GLY A 30 3.89 6.70 -4.90
N LYS A 31 4.39 6.44 -3.68
CA LYS A 31 3.76 5.55 -2.68
C LYS A 31 2.24 5.76 -2.57
N THR A 32 1.81 7.01 -2.49
CA THR A 32 0.41 7.38 -2.30
C THR A 32 -0.42 6.99 -3.52
N THR A 33 0.06 7.31 -4.73
CA THR A 33 -0.58 6.94 -6.00
C THR A 33 -0.68 5.42 -6.18
N LEU A 34 0.36 4.67 -5.80
CA LEU A 34 0.32 3.21 -5.87
C LEU A 34 -0.71 2.63 -4.86
N THR A 35 -0.78 3.20 -3.66
CA THR A 35 -1.76 2.81 -2.64
C THR A 35 -3.20 3.02 -3.12
N GLU A 36 -3.48 4.17 -3.76
CA GLU A 36 -4.80 4.46 -4.33
C GLU A 36 -5.23 3.44 -5.38
N LYS A 37 -4.31 3.07 -6.29
CA LYS A 37 -4.58 2.06 -7.33
C LYS A 37 -4.87 0.70 -6.74
N PHE A 38 -4.10 0.25 -5.73
CA PHE A 38 -4.38 -1.02 -5.04
C PHE A 38 -5.77 -1.02 -4.40
N LEU A 39 -6.14 0.06 -3.71
CA LEU A 39 -7.47 0.18 -3.10
C LEU A 39 -8.59 0.18 -4.15
N LEU A 40 -8.39 0.87 -5.28
CA LEU A 40 -9.35 0.86 -6.38
C LEU A 40 -9.54 -0.55 -6.96
N PHE A 41 -8.45 -1.27 -7.26
CA PHE A 41 -8.53 -2.65 -7.76
C PHE A 41 -9.13 -3.63 -6.74
N GLY A 42 -8.97 -3.35 -5.45
CA GLY A 42 -9.60 -4.10 -4.37
C GLY A 42 -11.07 -3.74 -4.10
N GLY A 43 -11.67 -2.84 -4.89
CA GLY A 43 -13.05 -2.36 -4.69
C GLY A 43 -13.24 -1.39 -3.52
N ALA A 44 -12.15 -0.96 -2.88
CA ALA A 44 -12.15 -0.05 -1.73
C ALA A 44 -12.19 1.43 -2.15
N ILE A 45 -13.21 1.81 -2.93
CA ILE A 45 -13.34 3.12 -3.60
C ILE A 45 -13.25 4.30 -2.60
N GLN A 46 -13.97 4.23 -1.49
CA GLN A 46 -13.98 5.30 -0.47
C GLN A 46 -12.60 5.50 0.16
N MET A 47 -11.91 4.40 0.48
CA MET A 47 -10.55 4.45 1.03
C MET A 47 -9.55 4.99 0.00
N ALA A 48 -9.68 4.61 -1.27
CA ALA A 48 -8.85 5.15 -2.36
C ALA A 48 -9.01 6.68 -2.47
N GLY A 49 -10.25 7.19 -2.40
CA GLY A 49 -10.52 8.63 -2.42
C GLY A 49 -9.90 9.39 -1.24
N GLN A 50 -9.97 8.83 -0.03
CA GLN A 50 -9.37 9.43 1.17
C GLN A 50 -7.84 9.50 1.10
N VAL A 51 -7.19 8.45 0.59
CA VAL A 51 -5.73 8.44 0.41
C VAL A 51 -5.29 9.53 -0.56
N ARG A 52 -6.02 9.69 -1.68
CA ARG A 52 -5.80 10.76 -2.65
C ARG A 52 -5.93 12.15 -2.04
N ALA A 53 -7.04 12.42 -1.37
CA ALA A 53 -7.30 13.72 -0.74
C ALA A 53 -6.20 14.10 0.28
N LYS A 54 -5.74 13.14 1.08
CA LYS A 54 -4.63 13.35 2.03
C LYS A 54 -3.29 13.59 1.32
N GLY A 55 -3.07 12.91 0.19
CA GLY A 55 -1.91 13.12 -0.67
C GLY A 55 -1.87 14.52 -1.27
N GLU A 56 -2.99 14.98 -1.84
CA GLU A 56 -3.15 16.31 -2.44
C GLU A 56 -2.97 17.41 -1.39
N ALA A 57 -3.64 17.32 -0.23
CA ALA A 57 -3.51 18.31 0.84
C ALA A 57 -2.05 18.48 1.34
N ARG A 58 -1.27 17.39 1.35
CA ARG A 58 0.14 17.45 1.72
C ARG A 58 1.00 18.17 0.67
N ARG A 59 0.70 17.97 -0.62
CA ARG A 59 1.39 18.68 -1.71
C ARG A 59 1.07 20.17 -1.73
N THR A 60 -0.20 20.53 -1.58
CA THR A 60 -0.60 21.96 -1.51
C THR A 60 0.12 22.70 -0.38
N ARG A 61 0.32 22.05 0.77
CA ARG A 61 1.09 22.62 1.89
C ARG A 61 2.58 22.77 1.56
N SER A 62 3.21 21.79 0.88
CA SER A 62 4.62 21.91 0.50
C SER A 62 4.83 22.99 -0.56
N ASP A 63 3.91 23.11 -1.51
CA ASP A 63 3.98 24.11 -2.58
C ASP A 63 3.85 25.53 -2.02
N PHE A 64 2.96 25.73 -1.03
CA PHE A 64 2.86 27.01 -0.31
C PHE A 64 4.13 27.32 0.49
N MET A 65 4.69 26.33 1.19
CA MET A 65 5.93 26.51 1.96
C MET A 65 7.17 26.74 1.10
N ALA A 66 7.16 26.35 -0.18
CA ALA A 66 8.26 26.59 -1.12
C ALA A 66 8.14 27.93 -1.86
N MET A 67 6.98 28.58 -1.81
CA MET A 67 6.76 29.92 -2.37
C MET A 67 7.16 31.06 -1.43
N GLU A 68 7.27 30.81 -0.12
CA GLU A 68 7.90 31.74 0.85
C GLU A 68 9.43 31.57 0.89
#